data_AF-K7DDF1-F1
#
_entry.id   AF-K7DDF1-F1
#
_cell.length_a   1.000
_cell.length_b   1.000
_cell.length_c   1.000
_cell.angle_alpha   90.00
_cell.angle_beta   90.00
_cell.angle_gamma   90.00
#
_symmetry.space_group_name_H-M   'P 1'
#
loop_
_entity.id
_entity.type
_entity.pdbx_description
1 polymer ?
#
loop_
_entity_poly.entity_id
_entity_poly.type
_entity_poly.pdbx_seq_one_letter_code
_entity_poly.pdbx_strand_id
1 'polypeptide(L)'
;MSVRVARVAWVRGLGASYRRGASSFPVPPPGAQGVAELLRDATGAEEEAPWAATERRMPGQCSVLLFPGQGSQVVGMGRGLLNYPRVRELYAAAHRVLGYDLLELSLHGPQETLDRTVHCQPAIFVASLAAVEKLHHLQPSVIENCVAAAGFSVGEFAALVFAGAMEFAEGSTVSPEEFL
;
A
#
# COMPACT_ATOMS: atom_id res chain seq x y z
N MET A 1 5.25 20.07 -10.54
CA MET A 1 3.78 20.13 -10.35
C MET A 1 3.48 19.45 -9.02
N SER A 2 3.03 20.22 -8.03
CA SER A 2 2.88 19.75 -6.66
C SER A 2 1.47 19.20 -6.47
N VAL A 3 1.32 17.89 -6.34
CA VAL A 3 0.05 17.25 -5.97
C VAL A 3 -0.04 17.31 -4.44
N ARG A 4 -1.08 17.99 -3.92
CA ARG A 4 -1.37 17.99 -2.48
C ARG A 4 -2.06 16.68 -2.13
N VAL A 5 -1.38 15.82 -1.37
CA VAL A 5 -1.98 14.61 -0.81
C VAL A 5 -2.80 14.99 0.43
N ALA A 6 -4.09 14.72 0.39
CA ALA A 6 -4.94 14.80 1.57
C ALA A 6 -4.62 13.60 2.49
N ARG A 7 -4.11 13.88 3.68
CA ARG A 7 -3.93 12.87 4.74
C ARG A 7 -5.30 12.40 5.21
N VAL A 8 -5.63 11.13 4.99
CA VAL A 8 -6.80 10.49 5.61
C VAL A 8 -6.29 9.66 6.79
N ALA A 9 -6.56 10.14 8.00
CA ALA A 9 -6.30 9.40 9.23
C ALA A 9 -7.41 8.37 9.45
N TRP A 10 -7.07 7.09 9.51
CA TRP A 10 -7.97 6.04 9.99
C TRP A 10 -7.56 5.64 11.40
N VAL A 11 -8.39 5.98 12.39
CA VAL A 11 -8.35 5.37 13.72
C VAL A 11 -9.72 4.77 13.98
N ARG A 12 -9.78 3.45 14.20
CA ARG A 12 -10.92 2.80 14.84
C ARG A 12 -10.48 2.29 16.21
N GLY A 13 -11.10 2.85 17.24
CA GLY A 13 -10.99 2.36 18.61
C GLY A 13 -11.72 1.02 18.77
N LEU A 14 -11.01 0.04 19.31
CA LEU A 14 -11.61 -1.11 19.99
C LEU A 14 -11.35 -0.92 21.48
N GLY A 15 -12.40 -0.60 22.22
CA GLY A 15 -12.36 -0.57 23.68
C GLY A 15 -12.28 -2.00 24.21
N ALA A 16 -11.15 -2.34 24.85
CA ALA A 16 -11.02 -3.54 25.66
C ALA A 16 -10.60 -3.13 27.08
N SER A 17 -11.52 -3.25 28.04
CA SER A 17 -11.24 -3.07 29.45
C SER A 17 -10.37 -4.22 29.96
N TYR A 18 -9.07 -4.01 30.09
CA TYR A 18 -8.18 -4.91 30.83
C TYR A 18 -8.08 -4.46 32.30
N ARG A 19 -8.44 -5.35 33.22
CA ARG A 19 -8.16 -5.17 34.66
C ARG A 19 -6.65 -5.22 34.88
N ARG A 20 -6.10 -4.20 35.54
CA ARG A 20 -4.68 -4.14 35.93
C ARG A 20 -4.36 -5.23 36.95
N GLY A 21 -3.60 -6.24 36.53
CA GLY A 21 -2.75 -7.02 37.43
C GLY A 21 -1.48 -6.23 37.74
N ALA A 22 -1.03 -6.26 38.99
CA ALA A 22 0.20 -5.58 39.42
C ALA A 22 1.42 -6.25 38.76
N SER A 23 2.14 -5.52 37.90
CA SER A 23 3.42 -5.98 37.33
C SER A 23 4.57 -5.23 38.01
N SER A 24 5.60 -5.99 38.39
CA SER A 24 6.80 -5.55 39.11
C SER A 24 7.86 -5.03 38.13
N PHE A 25 7.54 -4.00 37.35
CA PHE A 25 8.54 -3.38 36.49
C PHE A 25 9.39 -2.35 37.25
N PRO A 26 10.69 -2.23 36.95
CA PRO A 26 11.54 -1.19 37.51
C PRO A 26 11.00 0.20 37.19
N VAL A 27 11.11 1.13 38.14
CA VAL A 27 10.69 2.53 37.97
C VAL A 27 11.50 3.15 36.82
N PRO A 28 10.86 3.77 35.81
CA PRO A 28 11.56 4.41 34.71
C PRO A 28 12.44 5.58 35.19
N PRO A 29 13.56 5.88 34.51
CA PRO A 29 14.48 6.94 34.90
C PRO A 29 13.81 8.32 34.86
N PRO A 30 14.26 9.28 35.70
CA PRO A 30 13.71 10.64 35.70
C PRO A 30 13.96 11.29 34.34
N GLY A 31 12.88 11.64 33.64
CA GLY A 31 12.90 12.21 32.28
C GLY A 31 12.37 11.27 31.18
N ALA A 32 12.01 10.02 31.50
CA ALA A 32 11.29 9.17 30.56
C ALA A 32 9.83 9.65 30.41
N GLN A 33 9.48 10.15 29.22
CA GLN A 33 8.09 10.43 28.89
C GLN A 33 7.33 9.11 28.81
N GLY A 34 6.22 9.00 29.55
CA GLY A 34 5.39 7.81 29.48
C GLY A 34 4.78 7.66 28.08
N VAL A 35 4.66 6.45 27.57
CA VAL A 35 3.99 6.18 26.28
C VAL A 35 2.56 6.78 26.28
N ALA A 36 1.91 6.78 27.44
CA ALA A 36 0.60 7.41 27.65
C ALA A 36 0.61 8.96 27.59
N GLU A 37 1.76 9.60 27.71
CA GLU A 37 1.95 11.05 27.56
C GLU A 37 2.24 11.40 26.11
N LEU A 38 3.10 10.63 25.45
CA LEU A 38 3.32 10.72 24.00
C LEU A 38 2.02 10.54 23.20
N LEU A 39 1.18 9.58 23.63
CA LEU A 39 -0.13 9.34 23.03
C LEU A 39 -1.12 10.46 23.34
N ARG A 40 -1.00 11.15 24.49
CA ARG A 40 -1.86 12.30 24.82
C ARG A 40 -1.58 13.50 23.92
N ASP A 41 -0.30 13.77 23.67
CA ASP A 41 0.13 14.84 22.76
C ASP A 41 -0.22 14.52 21.29
N ALA A 42 -0.18 13.24 20.89
CA ALA A 42 -0.68 12.79 19.60
C ALA A 42 -2.22 12.82 19.49
N THR A 43 -2.94 12.79 20.62
CA THR A 43 -4.41 12.96 20.70
C THR A 43 -4.81 14.38 21.05
N GLY A 44 -3.93 15.37 20.86
CA GLY A 44 -4.30 16.77 20.96
C GLY A 44 -5.61 16.99 20.22
N ALA A 45 -6.67 17.25 20.98
CA ALA A 45 -7.97 17.57 20.45
C ALA A 45 -7.83 18.95 19.80
N GLU A 46 -7.37 18.97 18.55
CA GLU A 46 -7.85 20.00 17.65
C GLU A 46 -9.37 19.87 17.69
N GLU A 47 -10.07 20.92 18.12
CA GLU A 47 -11.50 21.03 17.92
C GLU A 47 -11.74 20.72 16.45
N GLU A 48 -12.25 19.53 16.16
CA GLU A 48 -12.61 19.13 14.80
C GLU A 48 -13.61 20.17 14.31
N ALA A 49 -13.13 21.11 13.49
CA ALA A 49 -13.99 21.93 12.66
C ALA A 49 -14.98 20.95 12.03
N PRO A 50 -16.30 21.17 12.17
CA PRO A 50 -17.30 20.18 11.81
C PRO A 50 -16.95 19.69 10.42
N TRP A 51 -16.56 18.41 10.33
CA TRP A 51 -16.16 17.75 9.10
C TRP A 51 -17.15 18.20 8.04
N ALA A 52 -16.71 19.13 7.18
CA ALA A 52 -17.61 19.74 6.22
C ALA A 52 -18.16 18.56 5.45
N ALA A 53 -19.46 18.30 5.58
CA ALA A 53 -20.10 17.11 5.06
C ALA A 53 -19.77 17.09 3.58
N THR A 54 -18.73 16.33 3.22
CA THR A 54 -18.26 16.28 1.85
C THR A 54 -19.45 15.71 1.12
N GLU A 55 -20.01 16.49 0.20
CA GLU A 55 -21.19 16.09 -0.56
C GLU A 55 -20.96 14.66 -1.02
N ARG A 56 -21.86 13.75 -0.61
CA ARG A 56 -21.72 12.33 -0.91
C ARG A 56 -21.69 12.21 -2.43
N ARG A 57 -20.50 11.94 -2.98
CA ARG A 57 -20.34 11.69 -4.40
C ARG A 57 -21.22 10.52 -4.79
N MET A 58 -21.97 10.68 -5.89
CA MET A 58 -22.86 9.64 -6.40
C MET A 58 -22.04 8.38 -6.73
N PRO A 59 -22.48 7.16 -6.34
CA PRO A 59 -21.70 5.94 -6.58
C PRO A 59 -21.26 5.73 -8.03
N GLY A 60 -22.09 6.14 -9.00
CA GLY A 60 -21.77 6.04 -10.44
C GLY A 60 -20.68 7.00 -10.92
N GLN A 61 -20.19 7.89 -10.06
CA GLN A 61 -19.13 8.86 -10.34
C GLN A 61 -17.86 8.57 -9.55
N CYS A 62 -17.80 7.48 -8.78
CA CYS A 62 -16.67 7.12 -7.94
C CYS A 62 -16.07 5.79 -8.37
N SER A 63 -14.78 5.61 -8.14
CA SER A 63 -14.14 4.30 -8.23
C SER A 63 -13.48 3.91 -6.91
N VAL A 64 -13.35 2.60 -6.72
CA VAL A 64 -12.55 2.00 -5.65
C VAL A 64 -11.57 1.04 -6.32
N LEU A 65 -10.28 1.19 -6.02
CA LEU A 65 -9.24 0.33 -6.56
C LEU A 65 -8.86 -0.75 -5.53
N LEU A 66 -8.88 -2.00 -5.97
CA LEU A 66 -8.50 -3.16 -5.15
C LEU A 66 -7.21 -3.77 -5.69
N PHE A 67 -6.23 -3.94 -4.80
CA PHE A 67 -4.91 -4.46 -5.12
C PHE A 67 -4.78 -5.90 -4.60
N PRO A 68 -4.51 -6.88 -5.48
CA PRO A 68 -4.43 -8.28 -5.08
C PRO A 68 -3.20 -8.56 -4.21
N GLY A 69 -3.27 -9.65 -3.45
CA GLY A 69 -2.15 -10.17 -2.67
C GLY A 69 -1.59 -11.50 -3.20
N GLN A 70 -0.71 -12.11 -2.41
CA GLN A 70 -0.11 -13.41 -2.68
C GLN A 70 -1.18 -14.47 -3.01
N GLY A 71 -0.87 -15.32 -3.98
CA GLY A 71 -1.79 -16.31 -4.56
C GLY A 71 -2.42 -15.85 -5.87
N SER A 72 -2.29 -14.57 -6.23
CA SER A 72 -2.81 -14.02 -7.49
C SER A 72 -1.80 -14.04 -8.64
N GLN A 73 -0.55 -14.43 -8.38
CA GLN A 73 0.51 -14.52 -9.38
C GLN A 73 0.24 -15.66 -10.38
N VAL A 74 0.58 -15.43 -11.65
CA VAL A 74 0.44 -16.42 -12.71
C VAL A 74 1.51 -16.17 -13.77
N VAL A 75 2.14 -17.23 -14.28
CA VAL A 75 3.07 -17.11 -15.40
C VAL A 75 2.35 -16.52 -16.61
N GLY A 76 2.95 -15.49 -17.20
CA GLY A 76 2.38 -14.65 -18.25
C GLY A 76 1.78 -13.35 -17.74
N MET A 77 1.72 -13.12 -16.43
CA MET A 77 1.34 -11.82 -15.87
C MET A 77 2.25 -10.71 -16.41
N GLY A 78 1.68 -9.53 -16.66
CA GLY A 78 2.39 -8.41 -17.29
C GLY A 78 2.39 -8.41 -18.82
N ARG A 79 2.16 -9.55 -19.50
CA ARG A 79 2.20 -9.62 -20.98
C ARG A 79 1.24 -8.63 -21.66
N GLY A 80 0.01 -8.56 -21.16
CA GLY A 80 -1.02 -7.62 -21.63
C GLY A 80 -0.85 -6.19 -21.14
N LEU A 81 0.24 -5.87 -20.42
CA LEU A 81 0.54 -4.55 -19.86
C LEU A 81 1.72 -3.87 -20.59
N LEU A 82 2.62 -4.63 -21.24
CA LEU A 82 3.87 -4.12 -21.81
C LEU A 82 3.74 -3.08 -22.94
N ASN A 83 2.56 -2.95 -23.52
CA ASN A 83 2.27 -1.99 -24.59
C ASN A 83 1.76 -0.64 -24.05
N TYR A 84 1.52 -0.53 -22.74
CA TYR A 84 1.04 0.70 -22.12
C TYR A 84 2.22 1.55 -21.64
N PRO A 85 2.07 2.89 -21.61
CA PRO A 85 3.13 3.80 -21.17
C PRO A 85 3.62 3.45 -19.76
N ARG A 86 4.91 3.76 -19.48
CA ARG A 86 5.57 3.59 -18.17
C ARG A 86 5.67 2.16 -17.63
N VAL A 87 4.94 1.18 -18.16
CA VAL A 87 4.99 -0.22 -17.69
C VAL A 87 6.38 -0.81 -17.81
N ARG A 88 7.07 -0.60 -18.94
CA ARG A 88 8.45 -1.09 -19.12
C ARG A 88 9.43 -0.42 -18.16
N GLU A 89 9.21 0.86 -17.84
CA GLU A 89 10.02 1.60 -16.89
C GLU A 89 9.83 1.08 -15.46
N LEU A 90 8.60 0.71 -15.08
CA LEU A 90 8.32 0.07 -13.79
C LEU A 90 9.08 -1.25 -13.63
N TYR A 91 9.02 -2.13 -14.63
CA TYR A 91 9.78 -3.39 -14.60
C TYR A 91 11.30 -3.15 -14.62
N ALA A 92 11.78 -2.16 -15.37
CA ALA A 92 13.20 -1.79 -15.36
C ALA A 92 13.64 -1.21 -14.00
N ALA A 93 12.77 -0.46 -13.32
CA ALA A 93 13.03 0.03 -11.97
C ALA A 93 13.07 -1.13 -10.97
N ALA A 94 12.10 -2.05 -11.05
CA ALA A 94 12.09 -3.25 -10.23
C ALA A 94 13.36 -4.09 -10.43
N HIS A 95 13.83 -4.26 -11.66
CA HIS A 95 15.08 -4.95 -11.95
C HIS A 95 16.28 -4.31 -11.23
N ARG A 96 16.38 -2.97 -11.22
CA ARG A 96 17.45 -2.25 -10.51
C ARG A 96 17.38 -2.42 -8.99
N VAL A 97 16.18 -2.50 -8.44
CA VAL A 97 15.96 -2.65 -6.99
C VAL A 97 16.20 -4.09 -6.52
N LEU A 98 15.68 -5.05 -7.27
CA LEU A 98 15.68 -6.47 -6.89
C LEU A 98 16.96 -7.21 -7.28
N GLY A 99 17.70 -6.69 -8.27
CA GLY A 99 18.92 -7.32 -8.78
C GLY A 99 18.69 -8.54 -9.68
N TYR A 100 17.45 -8.84 -10.08
CA TYR A 100 17.09 -9.91 -11.00
C TYR A 100 15.97 -9.49 -11.96
N ASP A 101 15.80 -10.20 -13.08
CA ASP A 101 14.78 -9.88 -14.07
C ASP A 101 13.40 -10.40 -13.65
N LEU A 102 12.67 -9.55 -12.92
CA LEU A 102 11.29 -9.84 -12.49
C LEU A 102 10.33 -9.96 -13.67
N LEU A 103 10.58 -9.24 -14.77
CA LEU A 103 9.70 -9.28 -15.94
C LEU A 103 9.80 -10.64 -16.62
N GLU A 104 11.02 -11.13 -16.82
CA GLU A 104 11.26 -12.44 -17.42
C GLU A 104 10.60 -13.54 -16.59
N LEU A 105 10.80 -13.52 -15.27
CA LEU A 105 10.16 -14.46 -14.35
C LEU A 105 8.63 -14.38 -14.40
N SER A 106 8.07 -13.16 -14.46
CA SER A 106 6.62 -12.95 -14.55
C SER A 106 6.02 -13.49 -15.85
N LEU A 107 6.74 -13.34 -16.97
CA LEU A 107 6.24 -13.68 -18.30
C LEU A 107 6.40 -15.16 -18.65
N HIS A 108 7.48 -15.78 -18.18
CA HIS A 108 7.92 -17.10 -18.64
C HIS A 108 8.10 -18.12 -17.50
N GLY A 109 8.09 -17.68 -16.24
CA GLY A 109 8.21 -18.58 -15.09
C GLY A 109 9.64 -19.09 -14.88
N PRO A 110 9.82 -20.29 -14.29
CA PRO A 110 8.81 -21.32 -13.99
C PRO A 110 7.80 -20.90 -12.92
N GLN A 111 6.57 -21.45 -12.99
CA GLN A 111 5.49 -21.13 -12.03
C GLN A 111 5.90 -21.41 -10.57
N GLU A 112 6.57 -22.53 -10.32
CA GLU A 112 7.07 -22.87 -8.98
C GLU A 112 8.03 -21.82 -8.42
N THR A 113 8.89 -21.24 -9.27
CA THR A 113 9.79 -20.16 -8.86
C THR A 113 9.01 -18.88 -8.62
N LEU A 114 8.07 -18.54 -9.52
CA LEU A 114 7.21 -17.38 -9.36
C LEU A 114 6.36 -17.46 -8.08
N ASP A 115 5.93 -18.66 -7.66
CA ASP A 115 5.11 -18.88 -6.47
C ASP A 115 5.84 -18.67 -5.15
N ARG A 116 7.18 -18.70 -5.16
CA ARG A 116 7.96 -18.44 -3.94
C ARG A 116 7.67 -17.03 -3.45
N THR A 117 7.44 -16.89 -2.15
CA THR A 117 7.10 -15.61 -1.50
C THR A 117 8.02 -14.45 -1.90
N VAL A 118 9.32 -14.71 -2.00
CA VAL A 118 10.36 -13.75 -2.42
C VAL A 118 10.20 -13.23 -3.86
N HIS A 119 9.42 -13.92 -4.69
CA HIS A 119 9.18 -13.60 -6.09
C HIS A 119 7.74 -13.20 -6.37
N CYS A 120 6.75 -13.90 -5.79
CA CYS A 120 5.34 -13.57 -6.05
C CYS A 120 4.97 -12.20 -5.49
N GLN A 121 5.47 -11.82 -4.31
CA GLN A 121 5.18 -10.52 -3.71
C GLN A 121 5.64 -9.34 -4.59
N PRO A 122 6.92 -9.23 -5.00
CA PRO A 122 7.33 -8.17 -5.92
C PRO A 122 6.67 -8.29 -7.30
N ALA A 123 6.41 -9.50 -7.81
CA ALA A 123 5.71 -9.68 -9.09
C ALA A 123 4.29 -9.10 -9.04
N ILE A 124 3.53 -9.40 -7.98
CA ILE A 124 2.17 -8.89 -7.77
C ILE A 124 2.19 -7.37 -7.60
N PHE A 125 3.11 -6.84 -6.79
CA PHE A 125 3.26 -5.40 -6.59
C PHE A 125 3.49 -4.65 -7.91
N VAL A 126 4.50 -5.06 -8.69
CA VAL A 126 4.85 -4.39 -9.96
C VAL A 126 3.74 -4.55 -11.00
N ALA A 127 3.17 -5.75 -11.14
CA ALA A 127 2.09 -5.98 -12.09
C ALA A 127 0.81 -5.20 -11.73
N SER A 128 0.54 -4.99 -10.44
CA SER A 128 -0.61 -4.20 -9.99
C SER A 128 -0.44 -2.72 -10.35
N LEU A 129 0.74 -2.15 -10.13
CA LEU A 129 1.03 -0.76 -10.54
C LEU A 129 1.08 -0.62 -12.07
N ALA A 130 1.59 -1.62 -12.79
CA ALA A 130 1.50 -1.65 -14.25
C ALA A 130 0.04 -1.73 -14.74
N ALA A 131 -0.85 -2.40 -14.01
CA ALA A 131 -2.27 -2.42 -14.32
C ALA A 131 -2.93 -1.06 -14.07
N VAL A 132 -2.46 -0.29 -13.07
CA VAL A 132 -2.87 1.12 -12.88
C VAL A 132 -2.46 1.96 -14.09
N GLU A 133 -1.24 1.83 -14.62
CA GLU A 133 -0.81 2.57 -15.82
C GLU A 133 -1.68 2.24 -17.04
N LYS A 134 -2.02 0.96 -17.23
CA LYS A 134 -2.99 0.54 -18.25
C LYS A 134 -4.37 1.16 -18.01
N LEU A 135 -4.88 1.11 -16.78
CA LEU A 135 -6.20 1.65 -16.43
C LEU A 135 -6.25 3.16 -16.66
N HIS A 136 -5.22 3.89 -16.25
CA HIS A 136 -5.06 5.31 -16.50
C HIS A 136 -5.06 5.64 -18.00
N HIS A 137 -4.37 4.83 -18.81
CA HIS A 137 -4.34 5.03 -20.26
C HIS A 137 -5.70 4.79 -20.93
N LEU A 138 -6.44 3.77 -20.49
CA LEU A 138 -7.73 3.40 -21.10
C LEU A 138 -8.91 4.22 -20.56
N GLN A 139 -8.89 4.55 -19.28
CA GLN A 139 -9.99 5.16 -18.53
C GLN A 139 -9.45 6.11 -17.45
N PRO A 140 -8.86 7.26 -17.83
CA PRO A 140 -8.25 8.19 -16.87
C PRO A 140 -9.22 8.67 -15.80
N SER A 141 -10.50 8.85 -16.16
CA SER A 141 -11.57 9.23 -15.24
C SER A 141 -11.78 8.24 -14.10
N VAL A 142 -11.45 6.95 -14.26
CA VAL A 142 -11.52 5.98 -13.17
C VAL A 142 -10.46 6.28 -12.12
N ILE A 143 -9.26 6.70 -12.51
CA ILE A 143 -8.20 7.07 -11.58
C ILE A 143 -8.51 8.40 -10.91
N GLU A 144 -8.92 9.41 -11.69
CA GLU A 144 -9.25 10.76 -11.21
C GLU A 144 -10.40 10.76 -10.19
N ASN A 145 -11.37 9.84 -10.38
CA ASN A 145 -12.53 9.70 -9.51
C ASN A 145 -12.36 8.65 -8.41
N CYS A 146 -11.14 8.15 -8.18
CA CYS A 146 -10.88 7.19 -7.12
C CYS A 146 -11.10 7.83 -5.74
N VAL A 147 -11.97 7.21 -4.94
CA VAL A 147 -12.28 7.66 -3.57
C VAL A 147 -11.70 6.75 -2.50
N ALA A 148 -11.31 5.52 -2.87
CA ALA A 148 -10.68 4.59 -1.95
C ALA A 148 -9.78 3.61 -2.71
N ALA A 149 -8.68 3.24 -2.08
CA ALA A 149 -7.82 2.15 -2.49
C ALA A 149 -7.64 1.19 -1.31
N ALA A 150 -7.67 -0.12 -1.58
CA ALA A 150 -7.41 -1.13 -0.57
C ALA A 150 -6.59 -2.27 -1.18
N GLY A 151 -5.64 -2.78 -0.42
CA GLY A 151 -4.81 -3.89 -0.84
C GLY A 151 -4.92 -5.07 0.12
N PHE A 152 -4.80 -6.27 -0.42
CA PHE A 152 -4.79 -7.49 0.40
C PHE A 152 -3.35 -7.91 0.69
N SER A 153 -2.93 -7.86 1.96
CA SER A 153 -1.55 -8.21 2.39
C SER A 153 -0.52 -7.42 1.58
N VAL A 154 0.35 -8.06 0.79
CA VAL A 154 1.32 -7.36 -0.08
C VAL A 154 0.68 -6.34 -1.04
N GLY A 155 -0.61 -6.51 -1.38
CA GLY A 155 -1.36 -5.54 -2.17
C GLY A 155 -1.47 -4.16 -1.50
N GLU A 156 -1.34 -4.08 -0.17
CA GLU A 156 -1.40 -2.82 0.59
C GLU A 156 -0.27 -1.87 0.16
N PHE A 157 0.93 -2.40 -0.13
CA PHE A 157 2.04 -1.59 -0.64
C PHE A 157 1.74 -0.99 -2.01
N ALA A 158 1.11 -1.77 -2.90
CA ALA A 158 0.68 -1.25 -4.20
C ALA A 158 -0.40 -0.17 -4.04
N ALA A 159 -1.32 -0.34 -3.09
CA ALA A 159 -2.32 0.67 -2.76
C ALA A 159 -1.72 1.95 -2.17
N LEU A 160 -0.72 1.84 -1.29
CA LEU A 160 -0.01 2.98 -0.69
C LEU A 160 0.82 3.74 -1.73
N VAL A 161 1.51 3.04 -2.62
CA VAL A 161 2.25 3.66 -3.74
C VAL A 161 1.30 4.33 -4.72
N PHE A 162 0.18 3.69 -5.05
CA PHE A 162 -0.87 4.31 -5.85
C PHE A 162 -1.43 5.59 -5.20
N ALA A 163 -1.64 5.59 -3.89
CA ALA A 163 -2.13 6.73 -3.13
C ALA A 163 -1.07 7.84 -2.93
N GLY A 164 0.18 7.62 -3.35
CA GLY A 164 1.29 8.55 -3.15
C GLY A 164 1.77 8.65 -1.69
N ALA A 165 1.45 7.65 -0.86
CA ALA A 165 1.89 7.56 0.53
C ALA A 165 3.26 6.90 0.70
N MET A 166 3.74 6.22 -0.34
CA MET A 166 5.00 5.47 -0.37
C MET A 166 5.64 5.59 -1.75
N GLU A 167 6.97 5.64 -1.82
CA GLU A 167 7.68 5.63 -3.09
C GLU A 167 7.76 4.22 -3.68
N PHE A 168 7.83 4.12 -5.02
CA PHE A 168 7.89 2.82 -5.71
C PHE A 168 9.04 1.94 -5.21
N ALA A 169 10.22 2.53 -5.02
CA ALA A 169 11.41 1.80 -4.61
C ALA A 169 11.21 1.12 -3.25
N GLU A 170 10.63 1.84 -2.28
CA GLU A 170 10.33 1.35 -0.93
C GLU A 170 9.33 0.18 -0.97
N GLY A 171 8.25 0.33 -1.74
CA GLY A 171 7.24 -0.73 -1.89
C GLY A 171 7.77 -1.97 -2.61
N SER A 172 8.72 -1.81 -3.54
CA SER A 172 9.31 -2.92 -4.29
C SER A 172 10.33 -3.75 -3.51
N THR A 173 10.86 -3.23 -2.40
CA THR A 173 11.85 -3.93 -1.54
C THR A 173 11.23 -4.75 -0.42
N VAL A 174 9.91 -4.66 -0.21
CA VAL A 174 9.23 -5.28 0.94
C VAL A 174 9.53 -6.76 0.94
N SER A 175 10.30 -7.16 1.95
CA SER A 175 10.78 -8.52 2.10
C SER A 175 9.76 -9.34 2.89
N PRO A 176 9.66 -10.65 2.65
CA PRO A 176 8.73 -11.52 3.39
C PRO A 176 8.97 -11.54 4.91
N GLU A 177 10.15 -11.12 5.38
CA GLU A 177 10.56 -11.21 6.79
C GLU A 177 10.11 -10.05 7.67
N GLU A 178 9.53 -8.97 7.12
CA GLU A 178 9.04 -7.86 7.97
C GLU A 178 7.68 -8.15 8.65
N PHE A 179 7.05 -9.30 8.36
CA PHE A 179 5.71 -9.64 8.85
C PHE A 179 5.56 -11.07 9.43
N LEU A 180 6.67 -11.76 9.72
CA LEU A 180 6.71 -13.04 10.44
C LEU A 180 7.60 -12.94 11.68
#